data_AF-A0A482D548-F1
#
_entry.id   AF-A0A482D548-F1
#
_cell.length_a   1.000
_cell.length_b   1.000
_cell.length_c   1.000
_cell.angle_alpha   90.00
_cell.angle_beta   90.00
_cell.angle_gamma   90.00
#
_symmetry.space_group_name_H-M   'P 1'
#
loop_
_entity.id
_entity.type
_entity.pdbx_description
1 polymer ?
#
loop_
_entity_poly.entity_id
_entity_poly.type
_entity_poly.pdbx_seq_one_letter_code
_entity_poly.pdbx_strand_id
1 'polypeptide(L)'
;MKHFSIRVPDRELLPIVQFLISQTGGRHMKFVPPSLSTDGRYVLYFQVEDEEASNTTQQILQGLKPLERERNVSFTLITNGAAPNTS
;
A
#
# COMPACT_ATOMS: atom_id res chain seq x y z
N MET A 1 -10.40 8.45 8.42
CA MET A 1 -9.94 7.09 8.02
C MET A 1 -9.83 7.04 6.51
N LYS A 2 -8.69 6.61 5.96
CA LYS A 2 -8.53 6.38 4.53
C LYS A 2 -8.23 4.91 4.27
N HIS A 3 -8.89 4.35 3.26
CA HIS A 3 -8.69 2.98 2.83
C HIS A 3 -7.83 2.95 1.58
N PHE A 4 -6.87 2.04 1.58
CA PHE A 4 -5.95 1.84 0.48
C PHE A 4 -5.87 0.37 0.13
N SER A 5 -5.70 0.07 -1.15
CA SER A 5 -5.29 -1.26 -1.57
C SER A 5 -4.12 -1.20 -2.52
N ILE A 6 -3.26 -2.23 -2.47
CA ILE A 6 -2.10 -2.42 -3.35
C ILE A 6 -2.20 -3.81 -3.99
N ARG A 7 -1.97 -3.90 -5.31
CA ARG A 7 -1.82 -5.17 -6.01
C ARG A 7 -0.36 -5.60 -6.04
N VAL A 8 -0.06 -6.82 -5.64
CA VAL A 8 1.29 -7.36 -5.50
C VAL A 8 1.34 -8.76 -6.12
N PRO A 9 2.34 -9.10 -6.97
CA PRO A 9 2.50 -10.47 -7.44
C PRO A 9 2.92 -11.41 -6.28
N ASP A 10 2.56 -12.69 -6.37
CA ASP A 10 2.83 -13.70 -5.33
C ASP A 10 4.27 -13.66 -4.79
N ARG A 11 5.25 -13.66 -5.69
CA ARG A 11 6.68 -13.62 -5.34
C ARG A 11 7.12 -12.41 -4.50
N GLU A 12 6.37 -11.31 -4.56
CA GLU A 12 6.68 -10.06 -3.83
C GLU A 12 5.79 -9.83 -2.62
N LEU A 13 4.84 -10.73 -2.32
CA LEU A 13 3.89 -10.53 -1.23
C LEU A 13 4.59 -10.28 0.12
N LEU A 14 5.49 -11.18 0.52
CA LEU A 14 6.18 -11.09 1.80
C LEU A 14 7.16 -9.90 1.87
N PRO A 15 8.05 -9.66 0.88
CA PRO A 15 8.91 -8.47 0.87
C PRO A 15 8.14 -7.17 0.99
N ILE A 16 7.01 -7.03 0.29
CA ILE A 16 6.22 -5.81 0.29
C ILE A 16 5.45 -5.63 1.61
N VAL A 17 4.91 -6.70 2.19
CA VAL A 17 4.31 -6.63 3.53
C VAL A 17 5.34 -6.17 4.56
N GLN A 18 6.55 -6.75 4.55
CA GLN A 18 7.61 -6.37 5.48
C GLN A 18 8.07 -4.92 5.31
N PHE A 19 8.17 -4.47 4.06
CA PHE A 19 8.48 -3.09 3.72
C PHE A 19 7.43 -2.11 4.28
N LEU A 20 6.14 -2.40 4.07
CA LEU A 20 5.07 -1.52 4.53
C LEU A 20 5.00 -1.43 6.06
N ILE A 21 5.26 -2.55 6.76
CA ILE A 21 5.38 -2.56 8.22
C ILE A 21 6.55 -1.67 8.68
N SER A 22 7.70 -1.72 8.00
CA SER A 22 8.86 -0.91 8.38
C SER A 22 8.66 0.59 8.16
N GLN A 23 7.98 0.98 7.08
CA GLN A 23 7.70 2.38 6.78
C GLN A 23 6.73 3.04 7.77
N THR A 24 5.76 2.28 8.29
CA THR A 24 4.69 2.82 9.14
C THR A 24 4.88 2.52 10.62
N GLY A 25 5.95 1.79 10.97
CA GLY A 25 6.17 1.25 12.31
C GLY A 25 5.09 0.27 12.79
N GLY A 26 4.23 -0.22 11.89
CA GLY A 26 3.11 -1.12 12.20
C GLY A 26 1.97 -0.53 13.04
N ARG A 27 2.06 0.74 13.47
CA ARG A 27 1.12 1.35 14.43
C ARG A 27 -0.14 1.94 13.80
N HIS A 28 -0.12 2.19 12.50
CA HIS A 28 -1.19 2.89 11.77
C HIS A 28 -1.79 2.04 10.66
N MET A 29 -1.55 0.72 10.67
CA MET A 29 -2.00 -0.19 9.63
C MET A 29 -2.87 -1.29 10.21
N LYS A 30 -4.15 -1.29 9.84
CA LYS A 30 -4.97 -2.50 9.95
C LYS A 30 -4.74 -3.36 8.72
N PHE A 31 -3.98 -4.45 8.89
CA PHE A 31 -3.79 -5.45 7.86
C PHE A 31 -5.06 -6.30 7.75
N VAL A 32 -5.68 -6.28 6.57
CA VAL A 32 -6.66 -7.30 6.18
C VAL A 32 -5.90 -8.40 5.47
N PRO A 33 -6.22 -9.69 5.72
CA PRO A 33 -5.63 -10.79 4.99
C PRO A 33 -5.60 -10.53 3.47
N PRO A 34 -4.46 -10.77 2.80
CA PRO A 34 -4.36 -10.60 1.36
C PRO A 34 -5.42 -11.43 0.64
N SER A 35 -6.11 -10.84 -0.34
CA SER A 35 -7.03 -11.61 -1.19
C SER A 35 -6.38 -11.84 -2.56
N LEU A 36 -6.47 -13.05 -3.11
CA LEU A 36 -6.00 -13.33 -4.46
C LEU A 36 -7.02 -12.78 -5.46
N SER A 37 -6.59 -11.84 -6.30
CA SER A 37 -7.40 -11.29 -7.39
C SER A 37 -7.42 -12.26 -8.59
N THR A 38 -8.43 -12.10 -9.44
CA THR A 38 -8.66 -12.94 -10.63
C THR A 38 -7.51 -12.88 -11.65
N ASP A 39 -6.67 -11.84 -11.58
CA ASP A 39 -5.47 -11.65 -12.38
C ASP A 39 -4.20 -12.27 -11.76
N GLY A 40 -4.35 -13.11 -10.71
CA GLY A 40 -3.25 -13.83 -10.07
C GLY A 40 -2.34 -12.97 -9.18
N ARG A 41 -2.77 -11.74 -8.86
CA ARG A 41 -2.07 -10.84 -7.93
C ARG A 41 -2.78 -10.80 -6.59
N TYR A 42 -2.02 -10.69 -5.50
CA TYR A 42 -2.59 -10.43 -4.19
C TYR A 42 -2.99 -8.97 -4.07
N VAL A 43 -4.14 -8.73 -3.46
CA VAL A 43 -4.60 -7.41 -3.06
C VAL A 43 -4.38 -7.29 -1.56
N LEU A 44 -3.49 -6.39 -1.18
CA LEU A 44 -3.28 -5.99 0.20
C LEU A 44 -4.19 -4.81 0.51
N TYR A 45 -4.94 -4.86 1.61
CA TYR A 45 -5.75 -3.75 2.06
C TYR A 45 -5.20 -3.15 3.35
N PHE A 46 -5.22 -1.83 3.41
CA PHE A 46 -4.71 -1.05 4.54
C PHE A 46 -5.70 0.02 4.92
N GLN A 47 -5.85 0.19 6.22
CA GLN A 47 -6.60 1.29 6.81
C GLN A 47 -5.61 2.15 7.58
N VAL A 48 -5.57 3.43 7.25
CA VAL A 48 -4.79 4.42 7.99
C VAL A 48 -5.75 5.25 8.83
N GLU A 49 -5.64 5.08 10.14
CA GLU A 49 -6.39 5.75 11.19
C GLU A 49 -5.50 6.80 11.85
N ASP A 50 -5.21 7.91 11.14
CA ASP A 50 -4.46 9.04 11.71
C ASP A 50 -4.92 10.36 11.08
N GLU A 51 -4.81 11.48 11.82
CA GLU A 51 -4.87 12.84 11.26
C GLU A 51 -3.79 13.03 10.19
N GLU A 52 -2.66 12.34 10.33
CA GLU A 52 -1.57 12.28 9.35
C GLU A 52 -1.75 11.25 8.22
N ALA A 53 -2.95 10.67 8.03
CA ALA A 53 -3.15 9.61 7.03
C ALA A 53 -2.65 9.99 5.62
N SER A 54 -2.69 11.27 5.27
CA SER A 54 -2.13 11.78 4.01
C SER A 54 -0.60 11.64 3.94
N ASN A 55 0.11 11.99 5.02
CA ASN A 55 1.57 11.89 5.12
C ASN A 55 2.02 10.42 5.04
N THR A 56 1.40 9.54 5.83
CA THR A 56 1.68 8.10 5.79
C THR A 56 1.46 7.51 4.38
N THR A 57 0.40 7.94 3.70
CA THR A 57 0.13 7.51 2.31
C THR A 57 1.22 7.96 1.35
N GLN A 58 1.69 9.20 1.48
CA GLN A 58 2.77 9.72 0.65
C GLN A 58 4.09 8.99 0.90
N GLN A 59 4.41 8.66 2.14
CA GLN A 59 5.60 7.88 2.48
C GLN A 59 5.54 6.47 1.86
N ILE A 60 4.40 5.80 1.94
CA ILE A 60 4.18 4.50 1.28
C ILE A 60 4.39 4.64 -0.24
N LEU A 61 3.78 5.65 -0.88
CA LEU A 61 3.92 5.88 -2.32
C LEU A 61 5.37 6.14 -2.73
N GLN A 62 6.07 7.02 -2.01
CA GLN A 62 7.47 7.33 -2.28
C GLN A 62 8.36 6.09 -2.10
N GLY A 63 8.03 5.26 -1.12
CA GLY A 63 8.71 4.00 -0.83
C GLY A 63 8.47 2.90 -1.88
N LEU A 64 7.29 2.85 -2.48
CA LEU A 64 6.94 1.84 -3.49
C LEU A 64 7.56 2.13 -4.86
N LYS A 65 7.69 3.41 -5.26
CA LYS A 65 8.29 3.82 -6.54
C LYS A 65 9.65 3.17 -6.86
N PRO A 66 10.66 3.17 -5.95
CA PRO A 66 11.92 2.48 -6.22
C PRO A 66 11.73 0.97 -6.36
N LEU A 67 10.83 0.37 -5.57
CA LEU A 67 10.54 -1.06 -5.61
C LEU A 67 9.86 -1.49 -6.92
N GLU A 68 9.00 -0.65 -7.51
CA GLU A 68 8.41 -0.92 -8.83
C GLU A 68 9.50 -1.13 -9.88
N ARG A 69 10.51 -0.26 -9.85
CA ARG A 69 11.64 -0.31 -10.77
C ARG A 69 12.58 -1.47 -10.48
N GLU A 70 13.00 -1.63 -9.22
CA GLU A 70 13.97 -2.64 -8.81
C GLU A 70 13.44 -4.07 -8.99
N ARG A 71 12.15 -4.27 -8.77
CA ARG A 71 11.52 -5.60 -8.78
C ARG A 71 10.71 -5.88 -10.05
N ASN A 72 10.64 -4.91 -10.95
CA ASN A 72 9.85 -4.96 -12.17
C ASN A 72 8.39 -5.36 -11.88
N VAL A 73 7.77 -4.61 -10.96
CA VAL A 73 6.38 -4.79 -10.52
C VAL A 73 5.66 -3.46 -10.59
N SER A 74 4.33 -3.51 -10.70
CA SER A 74 3.50 -2.30 -10.67
C SER A 74 2.55 -2.38 -9.48
N PHE A 75 2.55 -1.34 -8.65
CA PHE A 75 1.66 -1.18 -7.53
C PHE A 75 0.56 -0.19 -7.90
N THR A 76 -0.68 -0.63 -7.83
CA THR A 76 -1.82 0.28 -7.99
C THR A 76 -2.33 0.65 -6.61
N LEU A 77 -2.19 1.93 -6.24
CA LEU A 77 -2.86 2.48 -5.07
C LEU A 77 -4.30 2.85 -5.42
N ILE A 78 -5.26 2.29 -4.69
CA ILE A 78 -6.67 2.66 -4.81
C ILE A 78 -7.05 3.39 -3.52
N THR A 79 -7.37 4.69 -3.59
CA THR A 79 -7.83 5.46 -2.43
C THR A 79 -9.37 5.50 -2.45
N ASN A 80 -10.02 4.96 -1.41
CA ASN A 80 -11.46 5.17 -1.22
C ASN A 80 -11.66 6.37 -0.31
N GLY A 81 -11.86 7.55 -0.92
CA GLY A 81 -12.15 8.82 -0.23
C GLY A 81 -11.02 9.85 -0.27
N ALA A 82 -11.31 10.97 -0.95
CA ALA A 82 -10.47 12.11 -1.29
C ALA A 82 -9.43 11.87 -2.39
N ALA A 83 -9.76 12.38 -3.59
CA ALA A 83 -8.77 12.78 -4.57
C ALA A 83 -7.70 13.66 -3.90
N PRO A 84 -6.42 13.61 -4.32
CA PRO A 84 -5.47 14.63 -3.91
C PRO A 84 -6.03 15.98 -4.37
N ASN A 85 -6.35 16.86 -3.43
CA ASN A 85 -6.65 18.25 -3.75
C ASN A 85 -5.41 18.83 -4.42
N THR A 86 -5.47 19.05 -5.73
CA THR A 86 -4.52 19.90 -6.44
C THR A 86 -4.86 21.34 -6.10
N SER A 87 -4.08 21.95 -5.21
CA SER A 87 -3.97 23.42 -5.09
C SER A 87 -2.70 23.88 -5.76
#